data_AF-A0A1W9T1T6-F1
#
_entry.id   AF-A0A1W9T1T6-F1
#
_cell.length_a   1.000
_cell.length_b   1.000
_cell.length_c   1.000
_cell.angle_alpha   90.00
_cell.angle_beta   90.00
_cell.angle_gamma   90.00
#
_symmetry.space_group_name_H-M   'P 1'
#
loop_
_entity.id
_entity.type
_entity.pdbx_description
1 polymer ?
#
loop_
_entity_poly.entity_id
_entity_poly.type
_entity_poly.pdbx_seq_one_letter_code
_entity_poly.pdbx_strand_id
1 'polypeptide(L)'
;MKQAKGKQRKSAIRILEESIHLLRLSSASLLAVYYIGSMPFVLGLLYFWGDMSRSAFAREYCAVSALGLAILFIWMKCWHAVFVVKVREQILDAQAGSWSFERIVNLAATQAFIHSSSFLILPVALIMAIPFAWCFAFYQNVSAQAFFGEDDIKTLCKKSWRFANLWPKQNHILILVFLVFALIVFLNLATSIFILPHILKKFLGFETIFTLSGISFFNSTFLIATIGMTYLCIDPIVKTAYALRCFYGAALTTGEDIRIELNVSVHRHRICTRSGQPA
;
A
#
# COMPACT_ATOMS: atom_id res chain seq x y z
N MET A 1 0.15 17.59 35.87
CA MET A 1 0.38 16.31 35.13
C MET A 1 -0.34 16.22 33.77
N LYS A 2 -0.45 17.31 32.97
CA LYS A 2 -1.15 17.30 31.66
C LYS A 2 -0.22 17.38 30.43
N GLN A 3 1.10 17.55 30.61
CA GLN A 3 2.06 17.78 29.52
C GLN A 3 2.82 16.55 29.01
N ALA A 4 2.67 15.37 29.63
CA ALA A 4 3.40 14.16 29.20
C ALA A 4 2.72 13.35 28.07
N LYS A 5 1.45 13.65 27.71
CA LYS A 5 0.71 12.92 26.66
C LYS A 5 1.03 13.39 25.22
N GLY A 6 1.78 14.47 25.05
CA GLY A 6 2.10 15.04 23.73
C GLY A 6 3.31 14.43 23.03
N LYS A 7 4.17 13.70 23.75
CA LYS A 7 5.52 13.35 23.28
C LYS A 7 5.60 12.12 22.37
N GLN A 8 4.58 11.25 22.36
CA GLN A 8 4.60 9.98 21.60
C GLN A 8 3.77 9.95 20.32
N ARG A 9 3.01 11.01 20.00
CA ARG A 9 2.24 11.06 18.75
C ARG A 9 3.08 11.70 17.67
N LYS A 10 3.84 10.90 16.90
CA LYS A 10 4.51 11.40 15.69
C LYS A 10 3.48 12.12 14.80
N SER A 11 3.85 13.26 14.20
CA SER A 11 2.96 13.97 13.27
C SER A 11 2.65 13.07 12.06
N ALA A 12 1.48 13.25 11.43
CA ALA A 12 1.15 12.56 10.17
C ALA A 12 2.21 12.84 9.09
N ILE A 13 2.71 14.09 9.04
CA ILE A 13 3.77 14.51 8.11
C ILE A 13 5.05 13.73 8.37
N ARG A 14 5.42 13.53 9.65
CA ARG A 14 6.63 12.77 10.01
C ARG A 14 6.52 11.30 9.60
N ILE A 15 5.35 10.68 9.74
CA ILE A 15 5.12 9.30 9.24
C ILE A 15 5.24 9.26 7.72
N LEU A 16 4.71 10.26 7.02
CA LEU A 16 4.81 10.34 5.56
C LEU A 16 6.26 10.51 5.10
N GLU A 17 7.00 11.41 5.71
CA GLU A 17 8.41 11.64 5.43
C GLU A 17 9.24 10.37 5.67
N GLU A 18 9.03 9.71 6.81
CA GLU A 18 9.72 8.47 7.17
C GLU A 18 9.37 7.33 6.21
N SER A 19 8.11 7.22 5.78
CA SER A 19 7.72 6.21 4.78
C SER A 19 8.34 6.46 3.40
N ILE A 20 8.42 7.72 2.94
CA ILE A 20 9.10 8.07 1.69
C ILE A 20 10.61 7.83 1.82
N HIS A 21 11.21 8.22 2.95
CA HIS A 21 12.63 8.03 3.21
C HIS A 21 13.01 6.55 3.22
N LEU A 22 12.22 5.70 3.88
CA LEU A 22 12.41 4.24 3.86
C LEU A 22 12.33 3.69 2.44
N LEU A 23 11.33 4.09 1.65
CA LEU A 23 11.20 3.64 0.27
C LEU A 23 12.36 4.11 -0.63
N ARG A 24 12.92 5.29 -0.37
CA ARG A 24 14.07 5.82 -1.13
C ARG A 24 15.38 5.11 -0.77
N LEU A 25 15.57 4.74 0.49
CA LEU A 25 16.75 4.00 0.94
C LEU A 25 16.63 2.49 0.71
N SER A 26 15.43 2.01 0.40
CA SER A 26 15.18 0.60 0.16
C SER A 26 15.91 0.11 -1.08
N SER A 27 16.42 -1.11 -1.02
CA SER A 27 16.95 -1.79 -2.18
C SER A 27 15.84 -1.96 -3.24
N ALA A 28 16.22 -1.93 -4.52
CA ALA A 28 15.30 -2.20 -5.63
C ALA A 28 14.55 -3.55 -5.46
N SER A 29 15.13 -4.48 -4.69
CA SER A 29 14.49 -5.73 -4.28
C SER A 29 13.17 -5.54 -3.52
N LEU A 30 13.06 -4.53 -2.64
CA LEU A 30 11.81 -4.29 -1.90
C LEU A 30 10.69 -3.84 -2.84
N LEU A 31 10.98 -2.90 -3.75
CA LEU A 31 10.01 -2.45 -4.74
C LEU A 31 9.66 -3.56 -5.73
N ALA A 32 10.63 -4.39 -6.12
CA ALA A 32 10.38 -5.55 -6.98
C ALA A 32 9.36 -6.51 -6.35
N VAL A 33 9.46 -6.79 -5.05
CA VAL A 33 8.48 -7.63 -4.30
C VAL A 33 7.07 -7.05 -4.43
N TYR A 34 6.92 -5.73 -4.30
CA TYR A 34 5.63 -5.08 -4.46
C TYR A 34 5.09 -5.20 -5.91
N TYR A 35 5.93 -4.93 -6.91
CA TYR A 35 5.51 -4.91 -8.31
C TYR A 35 5.26 -6.32 -8.88
N ILE A 36 6.02 -7.34 -8.45
CA ILE A 36 5.75 -8.76 -8.76
C ILE A 36 4.35 -9.17 -8.25
N GLY A 37 3.94 -8.65 -7.10
CA GLY A 37 2.60 -8.87 -6.57
C GLY A 37 1.51 -8.12 -7.33
N SER A 38 1.72 -6.84 -7.61
CA SER A 38 0.66 -5.93 -8.01
C SER A 38 0.47 -5.81 -9.53
N MET A 39 1.56 -5.88 -10.30
CA MET A 39 1.48 -5.73 -11.77
C MET A 39 0.61 -6.81 -12.43
N PRO A 40 0.75 -8.12 -12.12
CA PRO A 40 -0.07 -9.15 -12.76
C PRO A 40 -1.57 -8.91 -12.55
N PHE A 41 -1.99 -8.52 -11.34
CA PHE A 41 -3.39 -8.21 -11.06
C PHE A 41 -3.86 -6.97 -11.80
N VAL A 42 -3.11 -5.87 -11.78
CA VAL A 42 -3.51 -4.62 -12.45
C VAL A 42 -3.61 -4.83 -13.96
N LEU A 43 -2.64 -5.52 -14.58
CA LEU A 43 -2.68 -5.85 -16.00
C LEU A 43 -3.83 -6.82 -16.33
N GLY A 44 -4.04 -7.84 -15.50
CA GLY A 44 -5.16 -8.76 -15.64
C GLY A 44 -6.51 -8.07 -15.53
N LEU A 45 -6.66 -7.11 -14.61
CA LEU A 45 -7.85 -6.29 -14.47
C LEU A 45 -8.09 -5.40 -15.70
N LEU A 46 -7.03 -4.81 -16.24
CA LEU A 46 -7.13 -3.97 -17.46
C LEU A 46 -7.54 -4.80 -18.67
N TYR A 47 -6.94 -5.99 -18.83
CA TYR A 47 -7.32 -6.92 -19.88
C TYR A 47 -8.78 -7.35 -19.73
N PHE A 48 -9.15 -7.84 -18.53
CA PHE A 48 -10.51 -8.27 -18.22
C PHE A 48 -11.53 -7.17 -18.50
N TRP A 49 -11.26 -5.95 -18.05
CA TRP A 49 -12.16 -4.83 -18.27
C TRP A 49 -12.31 -4.46 -19.75
N GLY A 50 -11.17 -4.37 -20.47
CA GLY A 50 -11.17 -4.06 -21.89
C GLY A 50 -11.92 -5.10 -22.71
N ASP A 51 -11.70 -6.37 -22.41
CA ASP A 51 -12.33 -7.49 -23.09
C ASP A 51 -13.83 -7.59 -22.79
N MET A 52 -14.25 -7.52 -21.52
CA MET A 52 -15.68 -7.52 -21.15
C MET A 52 -16.44 -6.30 -21.69
N SER A 53 -15.75 -5.18 -21.93
CA SER A 53 -16.38 -3.97 -22.48
C SER A 53 -16.60 -4.02 -24.00
N ARG A 54 -15.92 -4.92 -24.73
CA ARG A 54 -15.87 -4.89 -26.21
C ARG A 54 -16.15 -6.23 -26.89
N SER A 55 -15.92 -7.35 -26.21
CA SER A 55 -16.06 -8.69 -26.79
C SER A 55 -17.52 -9.11 -26.89
N ALA A 56 -17.94 -9.58 -28.07
CA ALA A 56 -19.27 -10.13 -28.29
C ALA A 56 -19.51 -11.46 -27.56
N PHE A 57 -18.43 -12.22 -27.30
CA PHE A 57 -18.46 -13.54 -26.67
C PHE A 57 -18.18 -13.50 -25.16
N ALA A 58 -18.01 -12.31 -24.59
CA ALA A 58 -17.64 -12.10 -23.19
C ALA A 58 -18.45 -12.94 -22.19
N ARG A 59 -19.76 -13.15 -22.46
CA ARG A 59 -20.64 -13.93 -21.58
C ARG A 59 -20.24 -15.40 -21.45
N GLU A 60 -19.62 -15.99 -22.48
CA GLU A 60 -19.31 -17.42 -22.51
C GLU A 60 -18.17 -17.80 -21.56
N TYR A 61 -17.21 -16.88 -21.37
CA TYR A 61 -16.03 -17.14 -20.55
C TYR A 61 -15.87 -16.16 -19.37
N CYS A 62 -16.83 -15.26 -19.15
CA CYS A 62 -16.83 -14.30 -18.05
C CYS A 62 -16.55 -14.96 -16.69
N ALA A 63 -17.19 -16.10 -16.41
CA ALA A 63 -16.99 -16.82 -15.15
C ALA A 63 -15.53 -17.29 -14.96
N VAL A 64 -14.92 -17.85 -16.00
CA VAL A 64 -13.53 -18.34 -15.97
C VAL A 64 -12.56 -17.17 -15.84
N SER A 65 -12.78 -16.08 -16.58
CA SER A 65 -11.94 -14.89 -16.49
C SER A 65 -12.07 -14.17 -15.15
N ALA A 66 -13.27 -14.14 -14.56
CA ALA A 66 -13.48 -13.59 -13.21
C ALA A 66 -12.79 -14.44 -12.13
N LEU A 67 -12.79 -15.78 -12.28
CA LEU A 67 -12.04 -16.67 -11.41
C LEU A 67 -10.53 -16.41 -11.52
N GLY A 68 -10.00 -16.24 -12.73
CA GLY A 68 -8.60 -15.87 -12.95
C GLY A 68 -8.24 -14.55 -12.26
N LEU A 69 -9.12 -13.55 -12.35
CA LEU A 69 -8.94 -12.26 -11.69
C LEU A 69 -8.98 -12.38 -10.15
N ALA A 70 -9.84 -13.26 -9.60
CA ALA A 70 -9.88 -13.55 -8.17
C ALA A 70 -8.58 -14.20 -7.68
N ILE A 71 -8.01 -15.14 -8.45
CA ILE A 71 -6.71 -15.76 -8.14
C ILE A 71 -5.60 -14.70 -8.15
N LEU A 72 -5.58 -13.83 -9.17
CA LEU A 72 -4.62 -12.72 -9.25
C LEU A 72 -4.77 -11.73 -8.09
N PHE A 73 -6.01 -11.50 -7.61
CA PHE A 73 -6.25 -10.66 -6.45
C PHE A 73 -5.66 -11.28 -5.17
N ILE A 74 -5.87 -12.58 -4.96
CA ILE A 74 -5.28 -13.30 -3.82
C ILE A 74 -3.75 -13.26 -3.90
N TRP A 75 -3.18 -13.52 -5.08
CA TRP A 75 -1.75 -13.39 -5.34
C TRP A 75 -1.22 -12.02 -4.92
N MET A 76 -1.85 -10.94 -5.40
CA MET A 76 -1.48 -9.57 -5.06
C MET A 76 -1.51 -9.33 -3.55
N LYS A 77 -2.57 -9.75 -2.84
CA LYS A 77 -2.69 -9.56 -1.38
C LYS A 77 -1.63 -10.33 -0.60
N CYS A 78 -1.25 -11.52 -1.05
CA CYS A 78 -0.17 -12.28 -0.43
C CYS A 78 1.17 -11.53 -0.56
N TRP A 79 1.50 -11.05 -1.75
CA TRP A 79 2.72 -10.27 -1.98
C TRP A 79 2.73 -8.93 -1.24
N HIS A 80 1.57 -8.30 -1.06
CA HIS A 80 1.48 -7.11 -0.20
C HIS A 80 1.82 -7.41 1.25
N ALA A 81 1.42 -8.57 1.78
CA ALA A 81 1.81 -8.97 3.11
C ALA A 81 3.33 -9.20 3.20
N VAL A 82 3.94 -9.88 2.22
CA VAL A 82 5.40 -10.06 2.12
C VAL A 82 6.12 -8.72 2.07
N PHE A 83 5.63 -7.77 1.27
CA PHE A 83 6.18 -6.43 1.17
C PHE A 83 6.19 -5.72 2.54
N VAL A 84 5.07 -5.76 3.27
CA VAL A 84 4.99 -5.13 4.60
C VAL A 84 5.90 -5.81 5.62
N VAL A 85 6.08 -7.14 5.53
CA VAL A 85 7.06 -7.85 6.37
C VAL A 85 8.47 -7.32 6.12
N LYS A 86 8.89 -7.23 4.85
CA LYS A 86 10.21 -6.69 4.49
C LYS A 86 10.41 -5.23 4.89
N VAL A 87 9.39 -4.39 4.75
CA VAL A 87 9.42 -3.01 5.26
C VAL A 87 9.68 -3.02 6.78
N ARG A 88 9.04 -3.92 7.52
CA ARG A 88 9.21 -4.01 8.96
C ARG A 88 10.56 -4.58 9.37
N GLU A 89 11.13 -5.50 8.61
CA GLU A 89 12.51 -5.96 8.80
C GLU A 89 13.49 -4.80 8.67
N GLN A 90 13.32 -3.94 7.67
CA GLN A 90 14.14 -2.73 7.50
C GLN A 90 13.98 -1.74 8.65
N ILE A 91 12.75 -1.58 9.19
CA ILE A 91 12.51 -0.69 10.34
C ILE A 91 13.21 -1.21 11.60
N LEU A 92 13.18 -2.53 11.82
CA LEU A 92 13.74 -3.17 13.02
C LEU A 92 15.24 -3.47 12.91
N ASP A 93 15.82 -3.35 11.71
CA ASP A 93 17.14 -3.89 11.37
C ASP A 93 17.31 -5.35 11.84
N ALA A 94 16.22 -6.12 11.73
CA ALA A 94 16.12 -7.49 12.21
C ALA A 94 15.36 -8.33 11.20
N GLN A 95 15.87 -9.54 10.93
CA GLN A 95 15.18 -10.48 10.07
C GLN A 95 13.90 -10.97 10.75
N ALA A 96 12.80 -11.02 10.01
CA ALA A 96 11.56 -11.58 10.51
C ALA A 96 11.73 -13.10 10.64
N GLY A 97 10.89 -13.72 11.46
CA GLY A 97 10.95 -15.16 11.70
C GLY A 97 10.87 -15.99 10.42
N SER A 98 11.21 -17.28 10.51
CA SER A 98 11.25 -18.18 9.36
C SER A 98 9.90 -18.24 8.62
N TRP A 99 10.00 -18.21 7.29
CA TRP A 99 8.88 -18.44 6.37
C TRP A 99 8.63 -19.95 6.27
N SER A 100 7.78 -20.49 7.14
CA SER A 100 7.29 -21.87 7.00
C SER A 100 6.14 -21.94 5.99
N PHE A 101 5.99 -23.09 5.32
CA PHE A 101 4.92 -23.30 4.35
C PHE A 101 3.53 -23.12 4.98
N GLU A 102 3.33 -23.65 6.18
CA GLU A 102 2.08 -23.49 6.95
C GLU A 102 1.75 -22.02 7.21
N ARG A 103 2.76 -21.21 7.56
CA ARG A 103 2.60 -19.78 7.80
C ARG A 103 2.23 -19.03 6.53
N ILE A 104 2.80 -19.41 5.38
CA ILE A 104 2.45 -18.83 4.07
C ILE A 104 0.99 -19.14 3.72
N VAL A 105 0.57 -20.40 3.88
CA VAL A 105 -0.81 -20.81 3.57
C VAL A 105 -1.81 -20.13 4.49
N ASN A 106 -1.55 -20.09 5.81
CA ASN A 106 -2.41 -19.41 6.76
C ASN A 106 -2.50 -17.89 6.48
N LEU A 107 -1.37 -17.26 6.16
CA LEU A 107 -1.32 -15.86 5.75
C LEU A 107 -2.18 -15.63 4.51
N ALA A 108 -2.01 -16.46 3.48
CA ALA A 108 -2.78 -16.36 2.23
C ALA A 108 -4.28 -16.53 2.46
N ALA A 109 -4.69 -17.53 3.23
CA ALA A 109 -6.09 -17.78 3.57
C ALA A 109 -6.70 -16.60 4.36
N THR A 110 -5.97 -16.08 5.35
CA THR A 110 -6.41 -14.94 6.16
C THR A 110 -6.52 -13.67 5.33
N GLN A 111 -5.54 -13.39 4.47
CA GLN A 111 -5.59 -12.23 3.57
C GLN A 111 -6.75 -12.37 2.57
N ALA A 112 -6.93 -13.54 1.95
CA ALA A 112 -8.01 -13.78 0.99
C ALA A 112 -9.38 -13.60 1.65
N PHE A 113 -9.61 -14.22 2.80
CA PHE A 113 -10.88 -14.17 3.52
C PHE A 113 -11.21 -12.73 3.94
N ILE A 114 -10.29 -12.04 4.60
CA ILE A 114 -10.55 -10.69 5.10
C ILE A 114 -10.67 -9.69 3.94
N HIS A 115 -9.75 -9.71 2.97
CA HIS A 115 -9.78 -8.73 1.88
C HIS A 115 -10.90 -8.97 0.86
N SER A 116 -11.51 -10.16 0.79
CA SER A 116 -12.74 -10.36 0.00
C SER A 116 -13.85 -9.39 0.40
N SER A 117 -14.02 -9.17 1.71
CA SER A 117 -15.02 -8.24 2.25
C SER A 117 -14.72 -6.77 1.94
N SER A 118 -13.46 -6.42 1.65
CA SER A 118 -13.05 -5.04 1.40
C SER A 118 -13.69 -4.44 0.15
N PHE A 119 -14.01 -5.28 -0.84
CA PHE A 119 -14.68 -4.86 -2.06
C PHE A 119 -16.11 -4.34 -1.81
N LEU A 120 -16.77 -4.81 -0.75
CA LEU A 120 -18.11 -4.36 -0.38
C LEU A 120 -18.05 -3.28 0.73
N ILE A 121 -17.22 -3.49 1.75
CA ILE A 121 -17.19 -2.62 2.92
C ILE A 121 -16.58 -1.26 2.61
N LEU A 122 -15.50 -1.18 1.81
CA LEU A 122 -14.85 0.10 1.53
C LEU A 122 -15.72 1.06 0.71
N PRO A 123 -16.40 0.65 -0.38
CA PRO A 123 -17.33 1.53 -1.08
C PRO A 123 -18.47 2.03 -0.21
N VAL A 124 -19.07 1.15 0.60
CA VAL A 124 -20.14 1.53 1.54
C VAL A 124 -19.63 2.52 2.58
N ALA A 125 -18.44 2.28 3.14
CA ALA A 125 -17.82 3.19 4.10
C ALA A 125 -17.42 4.54 3.45
N LEU A 126 -17.02 4.54 2.18
CA LEU A 126 -16.70 5.75 1.41
C LEU A 126 -17.94 6.63 1.20
N ILE A 127 -19.09 6.03 0.86
CA ILE A 127 -20.37 6.75 0.73
C ILE A 127 -20.77 7.39 2.06
N MET A 128 -20.55 6.70 3.18
CA MET A 128 -20.79 7.25 4.52
C MET A 128 -19.74 8.29 4.98
N ALA A 129 -18.64 8.45 4.23
CA ALA A 129 -17.49 9.33 4.45
C ALA A 129 -16.75 9.14 5.79
N ILE A 130 -17.42 9.32 6.92
CA ILE A 130 -16.84 9.22 8.27
C ILE A 130 -16.19 7.84 8.49
N PRO A 131 -16.90 6.69 8.43
CA PRO A 131 -16.34 5.39 8.78
C PRO A 131 -15.23 4.91 7.84
N PHE A 132 -15.12 5.50 6.63
CA PHE A 132 -14.11 5.14 5.64
C PHE A 132 -12.70 5.08 6.22
N ALA A 133 -12.31 6.08 7.02
CA ALA A 133 -10.96 6.15 7.54
C ALA A 133 -10.61 4.96 8.45
N TRP A 134 -11.56 4.53 9.28
CA TRP A 134 -11.38 3.40 10.19
C TRP A 134 -11.37 2.07 9.45
N CYS A 135 -12.31 1.87 8.52
CA CYS A 135 -12.35 0.67 7.69
C CYS A 135 -11.08 0.54 6.84
N PHE A 136 -10.64 1.63 6.21
CA PHE A 136 -9.41 1.67 5.43
C PHE A 136 -8.19 1.32 6.29
N ALA A 137 -8.05 1.96 7.45
CA ALA A 137 -6.96 1.65 8.37
C ALA A 137 -7.00 0.21 8.87
N PHE A 138 -8.19 -0.34 9.15
CA PHE A 138 -8.35 -1.73 9.56
C PHE A 138 -7.76 -2.69 8.53
N TYR A 139 -8.12 -2.56 7.25
CA TYR A 139 -7.60 -3.44 6.21
C TYR A 139 -6.09 -3.31 6.01
N GLN A 140 -5.54 -2.09 6.08
CA GLN A 140 -4.09 -1.91 5.99
C GLN A 140 -3.36 -2.51 7.21
N ASN A 141 -3.94 -2.38 8.41
CA ASN A 141 -3.37 -2.95 9.63
C ASN A 141 -3.42 -4.48 9.65
N VAL A 142 -4.43 -5.10 9.02
CA VAL A 142 -4.50 -6.56 8.87
C VAL A 142 -3.32 -7.07 8.06
N SER A 143 -3.06 -6.49 6.88
CA SER A 143 -1.89 -6.86 6.07
C SER A 143 -0.57 -6.65 6.81
N ALA A 144 -0.48 -5.61 7.65
CA ALA A 144 0.73 -5.30 8.41
C ALA A 144 0.99 -6.21 9.62
N GLN A 145 -0.03 -6.90 10.13
CA GLN A 145 0.07 -7.69 11.35
C GLN A 145 -0.06 -9.19 11.12
N ALA A 146 -0.66 -9.63 10.01
CA ALA A 146 -0.99 -11.03 9.78
C ALA A 146 0.22 -11.99 9.80
N PHE A 147 1.43 -11.50 9.53
CA PHE A 147 2.65 -12.33 9.61
C PHE A 147 3.25 -12.42 11.03
N PHE A 148 3.03 -11.41 11.88
CA PHE A 148 3.76 -11.25 13.14
C PHE A 148 3.01 -11.77 14.37
N GLY A 149 1.81 -12.31 14.19
CA GLY A 149 1.05 -12.95 15.26
C GLY A 149 0.80 -14.41 14.93
N GLU A 150 1.04 -15.30 15.90
CA GLU A 150 0.48 -16.65 15.92
C GLU A 150 -1.00 -16.63 16.37
N ASP A 151 -1.63 -15.49 16.14
CA ASP A 151 -2.91 -15.07 16.68
C ASP A 151 -4.02 -15.57 15.75
N ASP A 152 -5.06 -16.19 16.31
CA ASP A 152 -6.31 -16.52 15.61
C ASP A 152 -6.88 -15.32 14.82
N ILE A 153 -7.69 -15.58 13.78
CA ILE A 153 -8.28 -14.53 12.92
C ILE A 153 -9.05 -13.50 13.78
N LYS A 154 -9.72 -13.95 14.85
CA LYS A 154 -10.46 -13.07 15.77
C LYS A 154 -9.54 -12.13 16.53
N THR A 155 -8.40 -12.60 17.02
CA THR A 155 -7.43 -11.78 17.75
C THR A 155 -6.72 -10.82 16.80
N LEU A 156 -6.40 -11.25 15.57
CA LEU A 156 -5.87 -10.38 14.51
C LEU A 156 -6.84 -9.23 14.18
N CYS A 157 -8.13 -9.53 13.99
CA CYS A 157 -9.15 -8.51 13.72
C CYS A 157 -9.30 -7.52 14.89
N LYS A 158 -9.38 -8.04 16.13
CA LYS A 158 -9.48 -7.19 17.33
C LYS A 158 -8.27 -6.27 17.49
N LYS A 159 -7.06 -6.78 17.25
CA LYS A 159 -5.81 -6.04 17.32
C LYS A 159 -5.71 -4.98 16.22
N SER A 160 -6.06 -5.34 14.99
CA SER A 160 -6.09 -4.43 13.83
C SER A 160 -7.10 -3.30 14.01
N TRP A 161 -8.27 -3.59 14.58
CA TRP A 161 -9.28 -2.59 14.93
C TRP A 161 -8.80 -1.66 16.04
N ARG A 162 -8.14 -2.20 17.08
CA ARG A 162 -7.55 -1.37 18.14
C ARG A 162 -6.52 -0.40 17.58
N PHE A 163 -5.66 -0.85 16.67
CA PHE A 163 -4.67 0.02 16.01
C PHE A 163 -5.29 1.04 15.05
N ALA A 164 -6.41 0.70 14.39
CA ALA A 164 -7.16 1.66 13.58
C ALA A 164 -7.69 2.83 14.44
N ASN A 165 -8.04 2.54 15.70
CA ASN A 165 -8.59 3.52 16.66
C ASN A 165 -7.54 4.30 17.47
N LEU A 166 -6.25 3.93 17.42
CA LEU A 166 -5.23 4.50 18.30
C LEU A 166 -4.99 6.00 18.06
N TRP A 167 -5.00 6.45 16.80
CA TRP A 167 -4.79 7.86 16.42
C TRP A 167 -5.69 8.33 15.25
N PRO A 168 -6.99 8.57 15.48
CA PRO A 168 -7.95 8.88 14.42
C PRO A 168 -7.59 10.15 13.64
N LYS A 169 -7.31 11.29 14.33
CA LYS A 169 -6.97 12.54 13.61
C LYS A 169 -5.76 12.39 12.67
N GLN A 170 -4.77 11.59 13.07
CA GLN A 170 -3.57 11.36 12.26
C GLN A 170 -3.90 10.49 11.05
N ASN A 171 -4.80 9.50 11.23
CA ASN A 171 -5.29 8.65 10.15
C ASN A 171 -6.06 9.46 9.09
N HIS A 172 -7.00 10.32 9.51
CA HIS A 172 -7.73 11.18 8.59
C HIS A 172 -6.80 12.14 7.83
N ILE A 173 -5.83 12.74 8.51
CA ILE A 173 -4.85 13.62 7.84
C ILE A 173 -4.02 12.82 6.82
N LEU A 174 -3.54 11.62 7.16
CA LEU A 174 -2.80 10.79 6.20
C LEU A 174 -3.66 10.43 4.99
N ILE A 175 -4.91 10.00 5.19
CA ILE A 175 -5.82 9.67 4.10
C ILE A 175 -6.08 10.90 3.22
N LEU A 176 -6.28 12.08 3.82
CA LEU A 176 -6.46 13.32 3.05
C LEU A 176 -5.21 13.66 2.22
N VAL A 177 -4.02 13.54 2.80
CA VAL A 177 -2.76 13.78 2.08
C VAL A 177 -2.58 12.76 0.96
N PHE A 178 -2.85 11.48 1.20
CA PHE A 178 -2.80 10.45 0.16
C PHE A 178 -3.83 10.67 -0.94
N LEU A 179 -5.03 11.16 -0.60
CA LEU A 179 -6.06 11.51 -1.57
C LEU A 179 -5.59 12.65 -2.48
N VAL A 180 -5.09 13.74 -1.90
CA VAL A 180 -4.57 14.89 -2.67
C VAL A 180 -3.38 14.46 -3.54
N PHE A 181 -2.47 13.66 -2.99
CA PHE A 181 -1.33 13.15 -3.74
C PHE A 181 -1.75 12.21 -4.88
N ALA A 182 -2.71 11.31 -4.63
CA ALA A 182 -3.28 10.44 -5.66
C ALA A 182 -3.96 11.24 -6.77
N LEU A 183 -4.68 12.31 -6.45
CA LEU A 183 -5.29 13.20 -7.45
C LEU A 183 -4.24 13.88 -8.33
N ILE A 184 -3.14 14.36 -7.74
CA ILE A 184 -2.04 14.96 -8.50
C ILE A 184 -1.39 13.93 -9.43
N VAL A 185 -1.07 12.74 -8.90
CA VAL A 185 -0.49 11.65 -9.71
C VAL A 185 -1.44 11.23 -10.82
N PHE A 186 -2.74 11.10 -10.53
CA PHE A 186 -3.77 10.78 -11.51
C PHE A 186 -3.83 11.81 -12.64
N LEU A 187 -3.88 13.11 -12.31
CA LEU A 187 -3.92 14.18 -13.31
C LEU A 187 -2.65 14.21 -14.17
N ASN A 188 -1.48 14.01 -13.56
CA ASN A 188 -0.22 13.94 -14.30
C ASN A 188 -0.17 12.73 -15.24
N LEU A 189 -0.60 11.56 -14.78
CA LEU A 189 -0.66 10.35 -15.60
C LEU A 189 -1.70 10.48 -16.72
N ALA A 190 -2.90 10.98 -16.41
CA ALA A 190 -3.96 11.24 -17.39
C ALA A 190 -3.46 12.15 -18.51
N THR A 191 -2.82 13.26 -18.13
CA THR A 191 -2.23 14.23 -19.05
C THR A 191 -1.11 13.60 -19.88
N SER A 192 -0.25 12.79 -19.27
CA SER A 192 0.85 12.10 -19.95
C SER A 192 0.33 11.10 -20.99
N ILE A 193 -0.65 10.27 -20.63
CA ILE A 193 -1.28 9.29 -21.53
C ILE A 193 -2.01 9.99 -22.68
N PHE A 194 -2.60 11.16 -22.42
CA PHE A 194 -3.26 11.96 -23.45
C PHE A 194 -2.27 12.59 -24.44
N ILE A 195 -1.20 13.21 -23.93
CA ILE A 195 -0.24 13.97 -24.74
C ILE A 195 0.72 13.04 -25.50
N LEU A 196 1.14 11.92 -24.90
CA LEU A 196 2.17 11.06 -25.46
C LEU A 196 1.88 10.57 -26.89
N PRO A 197 0.68 10.06 -27.24
CA PRO A 197 0.35 9.66 -28.62
C PRO A 197 0.46 10.82 -29.63
N HIS A 198 0.18 12.05 -29.21
CA HIS A 198 0.27 13.23 -30.08
C HIS A 198 1.73 13.63 -30.34
N ILE A 199 2.59 13.50 -29.33
CA ILE A 199 4.04 13.67 -29.49
C ILE A 199 4.58 12.58 -30.44
N LEU A 200 4.20 11.31 -30.23
CA LEU A 200 4.63 10.21 -31.09
C LEU A 200 4.19 10.42 -32.55
N LYS A 201 2.95 10.88 -32.80
CA LYS A 201 2.52 11.23 -34.16
C LYS A 201 3.37 12.36 -34.76
N LYS A 202 3.61 13.44 -34.01
CA LYS A 202 4.36 14.61 -34.51
C LYS A 202 5.82 14.30 -34.83
N PHE A 203 6.48 13.49 -34.00
CA PHE A 203 7.93 13.23 -34.13
C PHE A 203 8.26 11.94 -34.87
N LEU A 204 7.43 10.89 -34.77
CA LEU A 204 7.69 9.57 -35.35
C LEU A 204 6.69 9.19 -36.45
N GLY A 205 5.63 9.97 -36.65
CA GLY A 205 4.61 9.69 -37.66
C GLY A 205 3.65 8.54 -37.30
N PHE A 206 3.74 7.96 -36.10
CA PHE A 206 2.86 6.86 -35.69
C PHE A 206 1.42 7.36 -35.50
N GLU A 207 0.50 6.81 -36.27
CA GLU A 207 -0.92 7.01 -36.05
C GLU A 207 -1.44 6.00 -35.03
N THR A 208 -1.98 6.49 -33.93
CA THR A 208 -2.63 5.64 -32.93
C THR A 208 -4.15 5.81 -33.00
N ILE A 209 -4.89 4.84 -32.48
CA ILE A 209 -6.35 4.95 -32.32
C ILE A 209 -6.73 6.24 -31.57
N PHE A 210 -5.87 6.69 -30.63
CA PHE A 210 -6.07 7.94 -29.88
C PHE A 210 -5.90 9.19 -30.75
N THR A 211 -5.01 9.15 -31.75
CA THR A 211 -4.79 10.29 -32.63
C THR A 211 -5.82 10.39 -33.76
N LEU A 212 -6.56 9.29 -34.00
CA LEU A 212 -7.65 9.21 -34.97
C LEU A 212 -9.02 9.52 -34.34
N SER A 213 -9.24 9.25 -33.06
CA SER A 213 -10.59 9.32 -32.43
C SER A 213 -11.01 10.67 -31.83
N GLY A 214 -10.15 11.70 -31.85
CA GLY A 214 -10.49 13.05 -31.37
C GLY A 214 -10.91 13.10 -29.88
N ILE A 215 -12.09 13.67 -29.60
CA ILE A 215 -12.62 13.91 -28.23
C ILE A 215 -13.15 12.62 -27.56
N SER A 216 -13.29 11.50 -28.29
CA SER A 216 -13.74 10.20 -27.77
C SER A 216 -12.65 9.46 -26.93
N PHE A 217 -11.85 10.22 -26.21
CA PHE A 217 -10.71 9.76 -25.41
C PHE A 217 -11.14 9.18 -24.05
N PHE A 218 -12.18 9.77 -23.43
CA PHE A 218 -12.67 9.40 -22.11
C PHE A 218 -13.52 8.12 -22.13
N ASN A 219 -12.91 7.00 -22.51
CA ASN A 219 -13.52 5.69 -22.38
C ASN A 219 -13.23 5.08 -21.01
N SER A 220 -13.97 4.03 -20.65
CA SER A 220 -13.83 3.34 -19.36
C SER A 220 -12.44 2.68 -19.20
N THR A 221 -11.84 2.21 -20.29
CA THR A 221 -10.49 1.61 -20.30
C THR A 221 -9.42 2.64 -19.94
N PHE A 222 -9.49 3.86 -20.48
CA PHE A 222 -8.59 4.97 -20.15
C PHE A 222 -8.65 5.31 -18.66
N LEU A 223 -9.86 5.39 -18.11
CA LEU A 223 -10.07 5.70 -16.70
C LEU A 223 -9.46 4.61 -15.81
N ILE A 224 -9.72 3.32 -16.10
CA ILE A 224 -9.19 2.22 -15.29
C ILE A 224 -7.68 2.06 -15.45
N ALA A 225 -7.13 2.30 -16.64
CA ALA A 225 -5.67 2.33 -16.84
C ALA A 225 -5.03 3.41 -15.98
N THR A 226 -5.58 4.62 -15.99
CA THR A 226 -5.05 5.74 -15.22
C THR A 226 -5.20 5.50 -13.71
N ILE A 227 -6.35 4.97 -13.26
CA ILE A 227 -6.57 4.60 -11.85
C ILE A 227 -5.60 3.49 -11.43
N GLY A 228 -5.44 2.44 -12.25
CA GLY A 228 -4.54 1.32 -11.99
C GLY A 228 -3.08 1.75 -11.87
N MET A 229 -2.61 2.63 -12.76
CA MET A 229 -1.26 3.19 -12.67
C MET A 229 -1.10 4.11 -11.46
N THR A 230 -2.09 4.95 -11.16
CA THR A 230 -2.09 5.79 -9.95
C THR A 230 -1.99 4.92 -8.70
N TYR A 231 -2.76 3.83 -8.64
CA TYR A 231 -2.73 2.86 -7.57
C TYR A 231 -1.32 2.28 -7.38
N LEU A 232 -0.65 1.85 -8.46
CA LEU A 232 0.71 1.30 -8.42
C LEU A 232 1.78 2.29 -7.93
N CYS A 233 1.54 3.59 -8.06
CA CYS A 233 2.44 4.63 -7.55
C CYS A 233 2.21 4.94 -6.07
N ILE A 234 0.94 4.98 -5.65
CA ILE A 234 0.54 5.48 -4.32
C ILE A 234 0.59 4.38 -3.26
N ASP A 235 0.14 3.18 -3.60
CA ASP A 235 -0.09 2.10 -2.65
C ASP A 235 1.18 1.59 -1.92
N PRO A 236 2.39 1.56 -2.52
CA PRO A 236 3.62 1.27 -1.76
C PRO A 236 3.83 2.24 -0.60
N ILE A 237 3.61 3.54 -0.83
CA ILE A 237 3.79 4.60 0.17
C ILE A 237 2.76 4.45 1.28
N VAL A 238 1.50 4.20 0.91
CA VAL A 238 0.41 3.94 1.86
C VAL A 238 0.77 2.75 2.74
N LYS A 239 1.16 1.62 2.16
CA LYS A 239 1.51 0.41 2.92
C LYS A 239 2.66 0.63 3.89
N THR A 240 3.71 1.31 3.46
CA THR A 240 4.84 1.66 4.34
C THR A 240 4.40 2.57 5.48
N ALA A 241 3.55 3.56 5.23
CA ALA A 241 3.02 4.44 6.27
C ALA A 241 2.16 3.68 7.29
N TYR A 242 1.32 2.74 6.87
CA TYR A 242 0.53 1.90 7.79
C TYR A 242 1.37 0.86 8.51
N ALA A 243 2.44 0.34 7.89
CA ALA A 243 3.43 -0.50 8.55
C ALA A 243 4.11 0.25 9.70
N LEU A 244 4.56 1.49 9.47
CA LEU A 244 5.10 2.38 10.50
C LEU A 244 4.09 2.68 11.61
N ARG A 245 2.83 2.95 11.26
CA ARG A 245 1.76 3.17 12.27
C ARG A 245 1.57 1.95 13.16
N CYS A 246 1.52 0.75 12.58
CA CYS A 246 1.41 -0.50 13.34
C CYS A 246 2.65 -0.73 14.20
N PHE A 247 3.85 -0.41 13.69
CA PHE A 247 5.10 -0.48 14.45
C PHE A 247 5.07 0.43 15.68
N TYR A 248 4.79 1.73 15.54
CA TYR A 248 4.70 2.63 16.68
C TYR A 248 3.57 2.25 17.64
N GLY A 249 2.43 1.78 17.10
CA GLY A 249 1.33 1.29 17.92
C GLY A 249 1.72 0.08 18.78
N ALA A 250 2.52 -0.84 18.24
CA ALA A 250 3.06 -1.97 18.99
C ALA A 250 4.13 -1.53 20.01
N ALA A 251 4.97 -0.56 19.64
CA ALA A 251 6.03 -0.03 20.48
C ALA A 251 5.51 0.65 21.76
N LEU A 252 4.26 1.13 21.78
CA LEU A 252 3.62 1.62 23.01
C LEU A 252 3.52 0.56 24.10
N THR A 253 3.42 -0.71 23.72
CA THR A 253 3.30 -1.84 24.65
C THR A 253 4.63 -2.56 24.88
N THR A 254 5.50 -2.61 23.88
CA THR A 254 6.76 -3.37 23.95
C THR A 254 7.98 -2.52 24.32
N GLY A 255 7.93 -1.21 24.08
CA GLY A 255 9.08 -0.31 24.28
C GLY A 255 10.17 -0.43 23.19
N GLU A 256 9.94 -1.18 22.10
CA GLU A 256 10.97 -1.47 21.08
C GLU A 256 11.51 -0.21 20.39
N ASP A 257 10.68 0.83 20.22
CA ASP A 257 11.09 2.12 19.65
C ASP A 257 12.20 2.80 20.47
N ILE A 258 12.09 2.74 21.81
CA ILE A 258 13.11 3.29 22.73
C ILE A 258 14.41 2.50 22.62
N ARG A 259 14.32 1.17 22.44
CA ARG A 259 15.50 0.32 22.29
C ARG A 259 16.25 0.65 21.00
N ILE A 260 15.55 0.88 19.89
CA ILE A 260 16.17 1.29 18.62
C ILE A 260 16.81 2.68 18.77
N GLU A 261 16.11 3.64 19.36
CA GLU A 261 16.63 5.02 19.56
C GLU A 261 17.87 5.04 20.48
N LEU A 262 17.89 4.21 21.52
CA LEU A 262 19.06 4.03 22.40
C LEU A 262 20.23 3.41 21.66
N ASN A 263 20.02 2.36 20.86
CA ASN A 263 21.09 1.73 20.09
C ASN A 263 21.74 2.70 19.09
N VAL A 264 20.94 3.50 18.39
CA VAL A 264 21.44 4.54 17.49
C VAL A 264 22.26 5.59 18.25
N SER A 265 21.77 6.02 19.41
CA SER A 265 22.45 7.01 20.26
C SER A 265 23.78 6.48 20.81
N VAL A 266 23.82 5.23 21.27
CA VAL A 266 25.04 4.55 21.73
C VAL A 266 26.04 4.39 20.58
N HIS A 267 25.58 4.03 19.38
CA HIS A 267 26.43 3.91 18.20
C HIS A 267 27.02 5.26 17.80
N ARG A 268 26.21 6.33 17.77
CA ARG A 268 26.66 7.70 17.50
C ARG A 268 27.67 8.18 18.55
N HIS A 269 27.44 7.87 19.82
CA HIS A 269 28.37 8.23 20.89
C HIS A 269 29.71 7.49 20.77
N ARG A 270 29.71 6.20 20.40
CA ARG A 270 30.94 5.43 20.10
C ARG A 270 31.72 5.97 18.91
N ILE A 271 31.06 6.54 17.90
CA ILE A 271 31.71 7.17 16.74
C ILE A 271 32.34 8.52 17.16
N CYS A 272 31.64 9.32 17.97
CA CYS A 272 32.18 10.57 18.53
C CYS A 272 33.42 10.31 19.40
N THR A 273 33.40 9.32 20.29
CA THR A 273 34.53 9.03 21.18
C THR A 273 35.74 8.43 20.45
N ARG A 274 35.55 7.76 19.31
CA ARG A 274 36.64 7.25 18.46
C ARG A 274 37.25 8.30 17.51
N SER A 275 36.55 9.39 17.21
CA SER A 275 37.02 10.43 16.26
C SER A 275 37.73 11.61 16.92
N GLY A 276 37.87 11.62 18.26
CA GLY A 276 38.66 12.62 18.98
C GLY A 276 38.10 14.05 18.94
N GLN A 277 36.86 14.26 18.48
CA GLN A 277 36.21 15.58 18.52
C GLN A 277 35.34 15.71 19.78
N PRO A 278 35.51 16.77 20.59
CA PRO A 278 34.68 17.01 21.76
C PRO A 278 33.24 17.35 21.35
N ALA A 279 32.31 16.96 22.22
CA ALA A 279 30.87 17.13 22.09
C ALA A 279 30.40 18.60 22.03
#